data_AF-A0A7C7YHT7-F1
#
_entry.id   AF-A0A7C7YHT7-F1
#
_cell.length_a   1.000
_cell.length_b   1.000
_cell.length_c   1.000
_cell.angle_alpha   90.00
_cell.angle_beta   90.00
_cell.angle_gamma   90.00
#
_symmetry.space_group_name_H-M   'P 1'
#
loop_
_entity.id
_entity.type
_entity.pdbx_description
1 polymer ?
#
loop_
_entity_poly.entity_id
_entity_poly.type
_entity_poly.pdbx_seq_one_letter_code
_entity_poly.pdbx_strand_id
1 'polypeptide(L)'
;MEPVFRILICSAVSAAILAWANLAGLFAPQPSRVAGRRRALARIAVRWVALLGSLRGAYAKAGQFAASRPDRVPEEIVAALVALRDRLPPLPLAEIRPVIEAALEMPLEKAFADFEHTPLGAASIAQVHRATLADGTPVAVKVQYPWIQASLDADLAVIRTLARTALRRAARGRWKLDFERFFAEFAGGLADELDFEAEARAASEIAANLSGDPAIQVPRVIASHTRTRVLTMTYHPCTNIADADGLADRGVSPSRVIEIVARAYAKQMFQDGLFHADPHPGNLFVLDEADASHNPRVLFVDFGLHRRLSPELQKEMRQGIFALMQRDVDLFVERMNALDMIAPGAEDGVRRAVSNMLDRIAGQGGTDALMSAQGSQVLSLKDEAKQLLQETPGLQLPNDLLLYAKTLAYVFALGEEIAPDVDLMKISVPYLLQFLAVRD
;
A
#
# COMPACT_ATOMS: atom_id res chain seq x y z
N MET A 1 -6.38 27.13 -0.38
CA MET A 1 -6.35 27.43 1.08
C MET A 1 -4.90 27.69 1.47
N GLU A 2 -4.64 28.82 2.12
CA GLU A 2 -3.28 29.19 2.58
C GLU A 2 -2.71 28.14 3.56
N PRO A 3 -1.41 27.81 3.50
CA PRO A 3 -0.76 26.85 4.41
C PRO A 3 -1.01 27.14 5.89
N VAL A 4 -1.01 28.42 6.28
CA VAL A 4 -1.24 28.88 7.66
C VAL A 4 -2.62 28.48 8.19
N PHE A 5 -3.63 28.49 7.33
CA PHE A 5 -5.00 28.14 7.71
C PHE A 5 -5.14 26.64 7.98
N ARG A 6 -4.46 25.79 7.18
CA ARG A 6 -4.39 24.34 7.41
C ARG A 6 -3.71 24.02 8.76
N ILE A 7 -2.64 24.73 9.07
CA ILE A 7 -1.89 24.61 10.34
C ILE A 7 -2.75 24.94 11.55
N LEU A 8 -3.49 26.04 11.49
CA LEU A 8 -4.37 26.48 12.57
C LEU A 8 -5.50 25.47 12.81
N ILE A 9 -6.11 24.95 11.75
CA ILE A 9 -7.18 23.95 11.85
C ILE A 9 -6.63 22.64 12.45
N CYS A 10 -5.53 22.09 11.92
CA CYS A 10 -4.91 20.88 12.46
C CYS A 10 -4.52 21.04 13.93
N SER A 11 -3.86 22.15 14.27
CA SER A 11 -3.39 22.40 15.63
C SER A 11 -4.55 22.59 16.61
N ALA A 12 -5.58 23.34 16.24
CA ALA A 12 -6.77 23.56 17.07
C ALA A 12 -7.56 22.27 17.28
N VAL A 13 -7.74 21.46 16.23
CA VAL A 13 -8.48 20.20 16.32
C VAL A 13 -7.69 19.14 17.11
N SER A 14 -6.40 18.99 16.86
CA SER A 14 -5.54 18.07 17.64
C SER A 14 -5.48 18.47 19.12
N ALA A 15 -5.38 19.77 19.42
CA ALA A 15 -5.38 20.27 20.79
C ALA A 15 -6.74 20.04 21.49
N ALA A 16 -7.85 20.33 20.81
CA ALA A 16 -9.19 20.11 21.35
C ALA A 16 -9.47 18.63 21.64
N ILE A 17 -9.02 17.73 20.76
CA ILE A 17 -9.21 16.29 20.92
C ILE A 17 -8.32 15.71 22.02
N LEU A 18 -7.05 16.11 22.09
CA LEU A 18 -6.13 15.70 23.16
C LEU A 18 -6.58 16.23 24.53
N ALA A 19 -7.13 17.43 24.59
CA ALA A 19 -7.74 17.98 25.80
C ALA A 19 -8.95 17.16 26.23
N TRP A 20 -9.82 16.79 25.28
CA TRP A 20 -11.01 15.99 25.55
C TRP A 20 -10.69 14.55 25.98
N ALA A 21 -9.70 13.90 25.36
CA ALA A 21 -9.24 12.56 25.73
C ALA A 21 -8.59 12.52 27.13
N ASN A 22 -7.89 13.57 27.53
CA ASN A 22 -7.34 13.71 28.88
C ASN A 22 -8.42 14.00 29.92
N LEU A 23 -9.40 14.86 29.60
CA LEU A 23 -10.55 15.16 30.47
C LEU A 23 -11.44 13.94 30.71
N ALA A 24 -11.69 13.13 29.68
CA ALA A 24 -12.45 11.89 29.80
C ALA A 24 -11.71 10.80 30.61
N GLY A 25 -10.38 10.83 30.66
CA GLY A 25 -9.54 9.89 31.41
C GLY A 25 -9.54 10.09 32.93
N LEU A 26 -9.93 11.27 33.41
CA LEU A 26 -9.88 11.64 34.83
C LEU A 26 -11.06 11.10 35.67
N PHE A 27 -12.14 10.59 35.07
CA PHE A 27 -13.43 10.44 35.77
C PHE A 27 -14.08 9.03 35.89
N ALA A 28 -13.43 7.91 35.57
CA ALA A 28 -14.09 6.60 35.79
C ALA A 28 -13.11 5.46 36.01
N PRO A 29 -13.18 4.60 37.06
CA PRO A 29 -12.40 3.36 37.21
C PRO A 29 -13.08 2.11 36.55
N GLN A 30 -12.33 0.99 36.36
CA GLN A 30 -12.76 -0.38 35.96
C GLN A 30 -12.96 -0.77 34.44
N PRO A 31 -13.07 -2.08 34.08
CA PRO A 31 -12.91 -2.67 32.71
C PRO A 31 -13.77 -2.09 31.58
N SER A 32 -14.86 -1.42 31.92
CA SER A 32 -15.62 -0.53 31.02
C SER A 32 -14.73 0.53 30.36
N ARG A 33 -13.57 0.84 30.95
CA ARG A 33 -12.48 1.66 30.38
C ARG A 33 -11.91 1.11 29.07
N VAL A 34 -11.76 -0.19 28.88
CA VAL A 34 -11.13 -0.71 27.64
C VAL A 34 -12.10 -0.56 26.48
N ALA A 35 -13.34 -1.03 26.64
CA ALA A 35 -14.38 -0.88 25.62
C ALA A 35 -14.78 0.59 25.40
N GLY A 36 -14.89 1.39 26.46
CA GLY A 36 -15.18 2.82 26.38
C GLY A 36 -14.08 3.63 25.70
N ARG A 37 -12.81 3.29 25.98
CA ARG A 37 -11.64 3.91 25.34
C ARG A 37 -11.51 3.49 23.88
N ARG A 38 -11.78 2.23 23.53
CA ARG A 38 -11.86 1.76 22.13
C ARG A 38 -12.95 2.51 21.35
N ARG A 39 -14.16 2.65 21.91
CA ARG A 39 -15.25 3.44 21.28
C ARG A 39 -14.94 4.94 21.18
N ALA A 40 -14.22 5.50 22.15
CA ALA A 40 -13.79 6.89 22.10
C ALA A 40 -12.70 7.09 21.03
N LEU A 41 -11.72 6.18 20.96
CA LEU A 41 -10.67 6.17 19.94
C LEU A 41 -11.27 6.02 18.54
N ALA A 42 -12.21 5.11 18.33
CA ALA A 42 -12.91 4.96 17.04
C ALA A 42 -13.64 6.23 16.60
N ARG A 43 -14.39 6.89 17.51
CA ARG A 43 -15.07 8.16 17.22
C ARG A 43 -14.10 9.30 16.90
N ILE A 44 -12.97 9.34 17.60
CA ILE A 44 -11.90 10.29 17.33
C ILE A 44 -11.29 10.00 15.94
N ALA A 45 -11.01 8.73 15.65
CA ALA A 45 -10.40 8.31 14.39
C ALA A 45 -11.26 8.72 13.18
N VAL A 46 -12.59 8.54 13.25
CA VAL A 46 -13.51 8.99 12.19
C VAL A 46 -13.41 10.51 11.94
N ARG A 47 -13.33 11.32 13.00
CA ARG A 47 -13.19 12.79 12.85
C ARG A 47 -11.81 13.18 12.29
N TRP A 48 -10.77 12.46 12.69
CA TRP A 48 -9.43 12.63 12.12
C TRP A 48 -9.41 12.27 10.64
N VAL A 49 -10.10 11.19 10.24
CA VAL A 49 -10.19 10.74 8.86
C VAL A 49 -10.83 11.81 7.98
N ALA A 50 -11.99 12.34 8.40
CA ALA A 50 -12.65 13.43 7.70
C ALA A 50 -11.77 14.68 7.57
N LEU A 51 -11.03 15.03 8.63
CA LEU A 51 -10.12 16.18 8.60
C LEU A 51 -8.94 15.95 7.65
N LEU A 52 -8.22 14.85 7.78
CA LEU A 52 -7.07 14.53 6.93
C LEU A 52 -7.50 14.42 5.45
N GLY A 53 -8.67 13.83 5.18
CA GLY A 53 -9.28 13.82 3.84
C GLY A 53 -9.58 15.23 3.31
N SER A 54 -10.12 16.12 4.15
CA SER A 54 -10.41 17.51 3.76
C SER A 54 -9.15 18.34 3.46
N LEU A 55 -8.03 18.04 4.13
CA LEU A 55 -6.76 18.76 3.96
C LEU A 55 -5.99 18.33 2.70
N ARG A 56 -6.20 17.09 2.23
CA ARG A 56 -5.60 16.49 1.02
C ARG A 56 -4.07 16.35 1.10
N GLY A 57 -3.47 15.84 0.03
CA GLY A 57 -2.01 15.77 -0.14
C GLY A 57 -1.31 15.03 1.00
N ALA A 58 -0.31 15.68 1.61
CA ALA A 58 0.52 15.11 2.67
C ALA A 58 -0.27 14.59 3.88
N TYR A 59 -1.38 15.25 4.26
CA TYR A 59 -2.19 14.85 5.41
C TYR A 59 -2.98 13.57 5.13
N ALA A 60 -3.56 13.46 3.93
CA ALA A 60 -4.24 12.24 3.52
C ALA A 60 -3.25 11.07 3.42
N LYS A 61 -2.06 11.34 2.87
CA LYS A 61 -0.98 10.36 2.80
C LYS A 61 -0.46 9.94 4.16
N ALA A 62 -0.37 10.85 5.13
CA ALA A 62 -0.01 10.51 6.51
C ALA A 62 -1.03 9.54 7.13
N GLY A 63 -2.32 9.73 6.84
CA GLY A 63 -3.37 8.80 7.24
C GLY A 63 -3.21 7.42 6.61
N GLN A 64 -2.94 7.36 5.30
CA GLN A 64 -2.70 6.11 4.58
C GLN A 64 -1.45 5.36 5.07
N PHE A 65 -0.36 6.09 5.33
CA PHE A 65 0.88 5.55 5.90
C PHE A 65 0.69 5.03 7.33
N ALA A 66 -0.08 5.74 8.16
CA ALA A 66 -0.44 5.26 9.49
C ALA A 66 -1.31 3.99 9.40
N ALA A 67 -2.23 3.90 8.44
CA ALA A 67 -3.02 2.68 8.19
C ALA A 67 -2.17 1.50 7.72
N SER A 68 -0.98 1.72 7.15
CA SER A 68 -0.06 0.64 6.79
C SER A 68 0.81 0.11 7.92
N ARG A 69 0.71 0.67 9.13
CA ARG A 69 1.59 0.33 10.27
C ARG A 69 0.81 -0.18 11.49
N PRO A 70 0.11 -1.33 11.38
CA PRO A 70 -0.65 -1.92 12.49
C PRO A 70 0.23 -2.40 13.64
N ASP A 71 1.55 -2.52 13.43
CA ASP A 71 2.55 -2.76 14.48
C ASP A 71 2.70 -1.56 15.43
N ARG A 72 2.41 -0.34 14.95
CA ARG A 72 2.58 0.91 15.72
C ARG A 72 1.26 1.65 15.99
N VAL A 73 0.21 1.39 15.20
CA VAL A 73 -1.08 2.11 15.26
C VAL A 73 -2.18 1.19 15.78
N PRO A 74 -2.97 1.61 16.80
CA PRO A 74 -4.10 0.83 17.30
C PRO A 74 -5.11 0.46 16.21
N GLU A 75 -5.62 -0.76 16.28
CA GLU A 75 -6.54 -1.34 15.28
C GLU A 75 -7.78 -0.48 15.04
N GLU A 76 -8.36 0.12 16.09
CA GLU A 76 -9.54 1.00 15.97
C GLU A 76 -9.26 2.27 15.15
N ILE A 77 -8.00 2.73 15.13
CA ILE A 77 -7.57 3.88 14.33
C ILE A 77 -7.28 3.43 12.90
N VAL A 78 -6.60 2.29 12.72
CA VAL A 78 -6.33 1.71 11.39
C VAL A 78 -7.62 1.50 10.62
N ALA A 79 -8.64 0.89 11.24
CA ALA A 79 -9.93 0.63 10.61
C ALA A 79 -10.61 1.90 10.06
N ALA A 80 -10.51 3.02 10.79
CA ALA A 80 -11.05 4.30 10.31
C ALA A 80 -10.17 4.92 9.20
N LEU A 81 -8.84 4.84 9.32
CA LEU A 81 -7.90 5.37 8.33
C LEU A 81 -7.93 4.65 6.98
N VAL A 82 -8.39 3.40 6.95
CA VAL A 82 -8.65 2.67 5.69
C VAL A 82 -9.69 3.41 4.83
N ALA A 83 -10.67 4.07 5.45
CA ALA A 83 -11.71 4.83 4.76
C ALA A 83 -11.21 6.17 4.17
N LEU A 84 -9.96 6.57 4.42
CA LEU A 84 -9.42 7.85 3.95
C LEU A 84 -9.16 7.91 2.44
N ARG A 85 -9.48 6.84 1.71
CA ARG A 85 -9.25 6.68 0.27
C ARG A 85 -10.37 7.28 -0.59
N ASP A 86 -11.01 8.36 -0.12
CA ASP A 86 -12.09 9.02 -0.85
C ASP A 86 -11.60 9.71 -2.13
N ARG A 87 -12.36 9.54 -3.22
CA ARG A 87 -12.23 10.28 -4.48
C ARG A 87 -12.50 11.76 -4.19
N LEU A 88 -11.44 12.55 -4.17
CA LEU A 88 -11.57 14.00 -4.03
C LEU A 88 -12.26 14.57 -5.27
N PRO A 89 -13.08 15.63 -5.14
CA PRO A 89 -13.59 16.30 -6.31
C PRO A 89 -12.40 16.89 -7.09
N PRO A 90 -12.35 16.66 -8.41
CA PRO A 90 -11.25 17.11 -9.25
C PRO A 90 -11.19 18.63 -9.31
N LEU A 91 -10.02 19.16 -9.65
CA LEU A 91 -9.86 20.56 -10.00
C LEU A 91 -10.32 20.82 -11.43
N PRO A 92 -10.81 22.04 -11.73
CA PRO A 92 -11.06 22.46 -13.09
C PRO A 92 -9.77 22.49 -13.91
N LEU A 93 -9.87 22.22 -15.22
CA LEU A 93 -8.73 22.22 -16.13
C LEU A 93 -7.91 23.52 -16.08
N ALA A 94 -8.53 24.67 -15.81
CA ALA A 94 -7.85 25.95 -15.69
C ALA A 94 -6.74 25.97 -14.61
N GLU A 95 -6.88 25.17 -13.54
CA GLU A 95 -5.85 25.03 -12.49
C GLU A 95 -4.78 23.98 -12.85
N ILE A 96 -5.13 22.99 -13.66
CA ILE A 96 -4.25 21.86 -14.03
C ILE A 96 -3.39 22.18 -15.24
N ARG A 97 -3.95 22.88 -16.22
CA ARG A 97 -3.29 23.26 -17.47
C ARG A 97 -1.91 23.89 -17.25
N PRO A 98 -1.73 24.88 -16.35
CA PRO A 98 -0.41 25.46 -16.11
C PRO A 98 0.63 24.46 -15.62
N VAL A 99 0.21 23.42 -14.87
CA VAL A 99 1.11 22.36 -14.39
C VAL A 99 1.60 21.51 -15.56
N ILE A 100 0.70 21.16 -16.48
CA ILE A 100 1.04 20.39 -17.68
C ILE A 100 2.00 21.17 -18.56
N GLU A 101 1.66 22.41 -18.88
CA GLU A 101 2.43 23.26 -19.79
C GLU A 101 3.83 23.56 -19.24
N ALA A 102 3.93 23.82 -17.94
CA ALA A 102 5.22 24.04 -17.27
C ALA A 102 6.06 22.76 -17.23
N ALA A 103 5.47 21.60 -16.95
CA ALA A 103 6.20 20.34 -16.89
C ALA A 103 6.71 19.93 -18.27
N LEU A 104 5.88 20.02 -19.30
CA LEU A 104 6.22 19.61 -20.67
C LEU A 104 6.95 20.70 -21.48
N GLU A 105 7.10 21.90 -20.91
CA GLU A 105 7.72 23.07 -21.54
C GLU A 105 7.09 23.44 -22.90
N MET A 106 5.78 23.20 -23.03
CA MET A 106 5.03 23.49 -24.25
C MET A 106 3.54 23.73 -23.97
N PRO A 107 2.83 24.50 -24.81
CA PRO A 107 1.39 24.67 -24.71
C PRO A 107 0.63 23.34 -24.80
N LEU A 108 -0.52 23.25 -24.10
CA LEU A 108 -1.33 22.04 -24.04
C LEU A 108 -1.73 21.55 -25.44
N GLU A 109 -2.07 22.48 -26.33
CA GLU A 109 -2.49 22.20 -27.71
C GLU A 109 -1.33 21.76 -28.62
N LYS A 110 -0.07 21.93 -28.18
CA LYS A 110 1.09 21.36 -28.87
C LYS A 110 1.46 19.98 -28.32
N ALA A 111 1.21 19.75 -27.03
CA ALA A 111 1.46 18.46 -26.38
C ALA A 111 0.44 17.39 -26.79
N PHE A 112 -0.83 17.78 -26.94
CA PHE A 112 -1.93 16.86 -27.22
C PHE A 112 -2.80 17.39 -28.36
N ALA A 113 -3.21 16.50 -29.27
CA ALA A 113 -4.15 16.80 -30.35
C ALA A 113 -5.57 17.03 -29.81
N ASP A 114 -5.93 16.33 -28.75
CA ASP A 114 -7.19 16.49 -28.02
C ASP A 114 -6.94 16.23 -26.52
N PHE A 115 -7.64 16.95 -25.64
CA PHE A 115 -7.48 16.81 -24.20
C PHE A 115 -8.84 16.97 -23.51
N GLU A 116 -9.27 15.95 -22.78
CA GLU A 116 -10.58 15.93 -22.15
C GLU A 116 -10.60 16.82 -20.90
N HIS A 117 -11.51 17.80 -20.88
CA HIS A 117 -11.61 18.76 -19.78
C HIS A 117 -12.07 18.11 -18.47
N THR A 118 -12.92 17.10 -18.57
CA THR A 118 -13.38 16.31 -17.42
C THR A 118 -12.35 15.21 -17.14
N PRO A 119 -11.81 15.11 -15.92
CA PRO A 119 -10.87 14.04 -15.59
C PRO A 119 -11.57 12.69 -15.50
N LEU A 120 -10.84 11.63 -15.87
CA LEU A 120 -11.22 10.23 -15.69
C LEU A 120 -11.35 9.87 -14.21
N GLY A 121 -10.51 10.49 -13.37
CA GLY A 121 -10.50 10.23 -11.93
C GLY A 121 -9.57 11.17 -11.18
N ALA A 122 -9.75 11.22 -9.87
CA ALA A 122 -8.96 12.04 -8.96
C ALA A 122 -8.49 11.18 -7.78
N ALA A 123 -7.22 11.36 -7.43
CA ALA A 123 -6.55 10.70 -6.33
C ALA A 123 -6.05 11.72 -5.30
N SER A 124 -5.30 11.24 -4.32
CA SER A 124 -4.81 12.02 -3.18
C SER A 124 -3.86 13.17 -3.55
N ILE A 125 -3.01 12.98 -4.57
CA ILE A 125 -1.98 13.93 -5.00
C ILE A 125 -2.09 14.39 -6.46
N ALA A 126 -2.98 13.77 -7.23
CA ALA A 126 -3.07 13.99 -8.67
C ALA A 126 -4.48 13.70 -9.19
N GLN A 127 -4.76 14.16 -10.40
CA GLN A 127 -5.92 13.76 -11.18
C GLN A 127 -5.49 13.28 -12.57
N VAL A 128 -6.30 12.43 -13.19
CA VAL A 128 -6.01 11.79 -14.47
C VAL A 128 -6.98 12.30 -15.52
N HIS A 129 -6.46 12.74 -16.66
CA HIS A 129 -7.23 13.16 -17.83
C HIS A 129 -7.03 12.19 -18.99
N ARG A 130 -8.04 12.03 -19.83
CA ARG A 130 -7.86 11.41 -21.14
C ARG A 130 -7.37 12.46 -22.13
N ALA A 131 -6.46 12.06 -23.01
CA ALA A 131 -5.99 12.89 -24.09
C ALA A 131 -5.62 12.03 -25.31
N THR A 132 -5.29 12.68 -26.42
CA THR A 132 -4.84 12.04 -27.66
C THR A 132 -3.54 12.70 -28.12
N LEU A 133 -2.52 11.89 -28.42
CA LEU A 133 -1.26 12.39 -28.99
C LEU A 133 -1.44 12.81 -30.45
N ALA A 134 -0.46 13.53 -30.99
CA ALA A 134 -0.45 13.98 -32.39
C ALA A 134 -0.54 12.83 -33.42
N ASP A 135 -0.09 11.62 -33.06
CA ASP A 135 -0.18 10.42 -33.89
C ASP A 135 -1.52 9.66 -33.76
N GLY A 136 -2.46 10.19 -32.97
CA GLY A 136 -3.76 9.58 -32.71
C GLY A 136 -3.78 8.58 -31.55
N THR A 137 -2.65 8.32 -30.89
CA THR A 137 -2.60 7.39 -29.75
C THR A 137 -3.39 7.95 -28.55
N PRO A 138 -4.39 7.21 -28.02
CA PRO A 138 -5.09 7.62 -26.81
C PRO A 138 -4.21 7.43 -25.57
N VAL A 139 -4.18 8.42 -24.70
CA VAL A 139 -3.35 8.44 -23.50
C VAL A 139 -4.11 8.89 -22.26
N ALA A 140 -3.67 8.40 -21.11
CA ALA A 140 -4.06 8.87 -19.79
C ALA A 140 -2.93 9.75 -19.23
N VAL A 141 -3.26 10.96 -18.83
CA VAL A 141 -2.34 12.00 -18.35
C VAL A 141 -2.61 12.24 -16.87
N LYS A 142 -1.79 11.66 -16.00
CA LYS A 142 -1.81 11.85 -14.54
C LYS A 142 -1.03 13.13 -14.20
N VAL A 143 -1.68 14.09 -13.57
CA VAL A 143 -1.12 15.42 -13.29
C VAL A 143 -1.22 15.73 -11.81
N GLN A 144 -0.11 16.12 -11.19
CA GLN A 144 -0.07 16.51 -9.78
C GLN A 144 -0.84 17.79 -9.52
N TYR A 145 -1.46 17.90 -8.34
CA TYR A 145 -2.09 19.16 -7.94
C TYR A 145 -1.06 20.29 -7.79
N PRO A 146 -1.38 21.53 -8.23
CA PRO A 146 -0.41 22.64 -8.28
C PRO A 146 0.32 22.90 -6.97
N TRP A 147 -0.41 22.86 -5.84
CA TRP A 147 0.07 23.26 -4.52
C TRP A 147 0.95 22.24 -3.83
N ILE A 148 0.97 20.97 -4.27
CA ILE A 148 1.58 19.90 -3.47
C ILE A 148 3.06 20.12 -3.26
N GLN A 149 3.80 20.46 -4.32
CA GLN A 149 5.24 20.67 -4.18
C GLN A 149 5.57 21.95 -3.42
N ALA A 150 4.76 23.00 -3.60
CA ALA A 150 4.95 24.27 -2.89
C ALA A 150 4.63 24.17 -1.39
N SER A 151 3.75 23.24 -0.98
CA SER A 151 3.36 23.05 0.42
C SER A 151 4.01 21.87 1.11
N LEU A 152 4.70 20.96 0.39
CA LEU A 152 5.19 19.70 0.94
C LEU A 152 6.07 19.90 2.16
N ASP A 153 7.13 20.71 2.06
CA ASP A 153 8.07 20.92 3.16
C ASP A 153 7.38 21.54 4.39
N ALA A 154 6.49 22.50 4.16
CA ALA A 154 5.71 23.13 5.22
C ALA A 154 4.74 22.13 5.87
N ASP A 155 4.03 21.34 5.07
CA ASP A 155 3.08 20.33 5.53
C ASP A 155 3.81 19.22 6.31
N LEU A 156 4.97 18.76 5.83
CA LEU A 156 5.84 17.81 6.52
C LEU A 156 6.34 18.37 7.85
N ALA A 157 6.79 19.64 7.89
CA ALA A 157 7.22 20.28 9.12
C ALA A 157 6.09 20.37 10.16
N VAL A 158 4.87 20.62 9.71
CA VAL A 158 3.67 20.70 10.55
C VAL A 158 3.30 19.32 11.08
N ILE A 159 3.23 18.30 10.21
CA ILE A 159 2.98 16.91 10.61
C ILE A 159 4.02 16.46 11.64
N ARG A 160 5.31 16.75 11.40
CA ARG A 160 6.40 16.43 12.34
C ARG A 160 6.20 17.10 13.70
N THR A 161 5.84 18.38 13.70
CA THR A 161 5.66 19.15 14.93
C THR A 161 4.46 18.68 15.75
N LEU A 162 3.33 18.45 15.09
CA LEU A 162 2.11 17.93 15.72
C LEU A 162 2.35 16.54 16.32
N ALA A 163 2.97 15.65 15.56
CA ALA A 163 3.20 14.29 15.99
C ALA A 163 4.24 14.20 17.12
N ARG A 164 5.34 14.99 17.09
CA ARG A 164 6.25 15.15 18.24
C ARG A 164 5.52 15.62 19.49
N THR A 165 4.64 16.61 19.34
CA THR A 165 3.90 17.22 20.44
C THR A 165 2.88 16.26 21.07
N ALA A 166 2.21 15.47 20.23
CA ALA A 166 1.31 14.40 20.66
C ALA A 166 2.08 13.28 21.38
N LEU A 167 3.21 12.85 20.83
CA LEU A 167 4.03 11.78 21.42
C LEU A 167 4.62 12.19 22.77
N ARG A 168 5.14 13.41 22.91
CA ARG A 168 5.63 13.93 24.22
C ARG A 168 4.54 13.91 25.30
N ARG A 169 3.28 14.14 24.92
CA ARG A 169 2.14 14.07 25.86
C ARG A 169 1.72 12.63 26.17
N ALA A 170 1.81 11.73 25.19
CA ALA A 170 1.50 10.30 25.34
C ALA A 170 2.60 9.51 26.09
N ALA A 171 3.87 9.89 25.91
CA ALA A 171 5.06 9.23 26.46
C ALA A 171 5.19 9.31 28.00
N ARG A 172 4.23 9.94 28.71
CA ARG A 172 4.01 9.65 30.13
C ARG A 172 3.54 8.21 30.39
N GLY A 173 3.26 7.41 29.35
CA GLY A 173 3.08 5.97 29.42
C GLY A 173 3.80 5.22 28.29
N ARG A 174 4.67 4.28 28.69
CA ARG A 174 5.15 3.03 28.03
C ARG A 174 5.51 2.99 26.51
N TRP A 175 5.33 4.03 25.71
CA TRP A 175 5.56 3.98 24.26
C TRP A 175 6.91 4.60 23.89
N LYS A 176 7.95 3.77 23.82
CA LYS A 176 9.24 4.10 23.19
C LYS A 176 9.12 3.87 21.67
N LEU A 177 8.35 4.71 20.98
CA LEU A 177 8.34 4.71 19.52
C LEU A 177 9.52 5.58 19.04
N ASP A 178 10.37 5.06 18.16
CA ASP A 178 11.31 5.89 17.39
C ASP A 178 10.52 6.66 16.32
N PHE A 179 9.93 7.77 16.76
CA PHE A 179 9.11 8.63 15.91
C PHE A 179 9.91 9.31 14.80
N GLU A 180 11.18 9.63 15.04
CA GLU A 180 12.01 10.29 14.03
C GLU A 180 12.23 9.36 12.85
N ARG A 181 12.54 8.09 13.13
CA ARG A 181 12.63 7.06 12.09
C ARG A 181 11.31 6.88 11.34
N PHE A 182 10.19 6.71 12.06
CA PHE A 182 8.87 6.57 11.45
C PHE A 182 8.47 7.76 10.56
N PHE A 183 8.76 8.98 11.01
CA PHE A 183 8.47 10.19 10.26
C PHE A 183 9.37 10.32 9.02
N ALA A 184 10.66 9.98 9.14
CA ALA A 184 11.58 9.97 8.00
C ALA A 184 11.12 8.98 6.92
N GLU A 185 10.65 7.80 7.33
CA GLU A 185 10.09 6.78 6.44
C GLU A 185 8.84 7.30 5.71
N PHE A 186 7.93 7.98 6.42
CA PHE A 186 6.76 8.62 5.81
C PHE A 186 7.15 9.72 4.81
N ALA A 187 8.04 10.62 5.22
CA ALA A 187 8.46 11.75 4.40
C ALA A 187 9.17 11.28 3.12
N GLY A 188 10.05 10.27 3.23
CA GLY A 188 10.69 9.62 2.09
C GLY A 188 9.67 8.99 1.14
N GLY A 189 8.75 8.18 1.67
CA GLY A 189 7.71 7.55 0.83
C GLY A 189 6.79 8.55 0.13
N LEU A 190 6.48 9.69 0.76
CA LEU A 190 5.71 10.75 0.12
C LEU A 190 6.51 11.48 -0.97
N ALA A 191 7.82 11.67 -0.78
CA ALA A 191 8.69 12.24 -1.79
C ALA A 191 8.81 11.32 -3.01
N ASP A 192 8.95 10.01 -2.79
CA ASP A 192 8.97 9.01 -3.86
C ASP A 192 7.69 9.07 -4.71
N GLU A 193 6.52 9.22 -4.07
CA GLU A 193 5.23 9.28 -4.77
C GLU A 193 5.03 10.58 -5.57
N LEU A 194 5.83 11.62 -5.29
CA LEU A 194 5.83 12.88 -6.04
C LEU A 194 6.84 12.89 -7.18
N ASP A 195 7.61 11.82 -7.35
CA ASP A 195 8.43 11.61 -8.54
C ASP A 195 7.72 10.69 -9.54
N PHE A 196 6.96 11.30 -10.45
CA PHE A 196 6.30 10.55 -11.53
C PHE A 196 7.26 9.93 -12.55
N GLU A 197 8.52 10.36 -12.60
CA GLU A 197 9.52 9.68 -13.43
C GLU A 197 9.99 8.39 -12.76
N ALA A 198 10.07 8.35 -11.42
CA ALA A 198 10.32 7.12 -10.68
C ALA A 198 9.16 6.13 -10.87
N GLU A 199 7.91 6.59 -10.75
CA GLU A 199 6.73 5.78 -11.06
C GLU A 199 6.77 5.24 -12.50
N ALA A 200 7.11 6.08 -13.48
CA ALA A 200 7.25 5.67 -14.89
C ALA A 200 8.30 4.59 -15.12
N ARG A 201 9.46 4.71 -14.48
CA ARG A 201 10.54 3.70 -14.55
C ARG A 201 10.08 2.38 -13.96
N ALA A 202 9.47 2.41 -12.78
CA ALA A 202 8.92 1.21 -12.14
C ALA A 202 7.82 0.55 -12.97
N ALA A 203 6.88 1.34 -13.51
CA ALA A 203 5.80 0.83 -14.36
C ALA A 203 6.36 0.15 -15.62
N SER A 204 7.37 0.74 -16.25
CA SER A 204 8.00 0.21 -17.46
C SER A 204 8.79 -1.08 -17.19
N GLU A 205 9.48 -1.17 -16.04
CA GLU A 205 10.16 -2.39 -15.62
C GLU A 205 9.17 -3.51 -15.25
N ILE A 206 8.11 -3.19 -14.50
CA ILE A 206 7.04 -4.14 -14.19
C ILE A 206 6.35 -4.62 -15.49
N ALA A 207 6.10 -3.73 -16.45
CA ALA A 207 5.55 -4.10 -17.75
C ALA A 207 6.46 -5.09 -18.50
N ALA A 208 7.77 -4.86 -18.50
CA ALA A 208 8.75 -5.76 -19.11
C ALA A 208 8.81 -7.12 -18.39
N ASN A 209 8.78 -7.12 -17.06
CA ASN A 209 8.81 -8.35 -16.25
C ASN A 209 7.55 -9.20 -16.45
N LEU A 210 6.40 -8.58 -16.69
CA LEU A 210 5.10 -9.23 -16.88
C LEU A 210 4.79 -9.55 -18.35
N SER A 211 5.64 -9.18 -19.31
CA SER A 211 5.35 -9.30 -20.75
C SER A 211 5.19 -10.74 -21.24
N GLY A 212 5.57 -11.74 -20.43
CA GLY A 212 5.41 -13.16 -20.74
C GLY A 212 3.97 -13.69 -20.57
N ASP A 213 3.09 -12.98 -19.88
CA ASP A 213 1.66 -13.36 -19.74
C ASP A 213 0.78 -12.36 -20.51
N PRO A 214 0.20 -12.74 -21.66
CA PRO A 214 -0.62 -11.83 -22.48
C PRO A 214 -1.94 -11.43 -21.79
N ALA A 215 -2.34 -12.14 -20.73
CA ALA A 215 -3.50 -11.79 -19.92
C ALA A 215 -3.24 -10.57 -19.01
N ILE A 216 -1.98 -10.15 -18.85
CA ILE A 216 -1.60 -9.02 -18.02
C ILE A 216 -1.28 -7.81 -18.90
N GLN A 217 -1.88 -6.67 -18.60
CA GLN A 217 -1.62 -5.40 -19.26
C GLN A 217 -1.12 -4.37 -18.26
N VAL A 218 -0.02 -3.70 -18.63
CA VAL A 218 0.47 -2.49 -17.97
C VAL A 218 0.50 -1.37 -19.03
N PRO A 219 -0.04 -0.17 -18.76
CA PRO A 219 0.03 0.95 -19.69
C PRO A 219 1.46 1.25 -20.12
N ARG A 220 1.68 1.47 -21.42
CA ARG A 220 2.98 1.90 -21.93
C ARG A 220 3.19 3.37 -21.57
N VAL A 221 4.31 3.66 -20.89
CA VAL A 221 4.72 5.03 -20.59
C VAL A 221 5.11 5.77 -21.86
N ILE A 222 4.63 7.00 -22.02
CA ILE A 222 5.00 7.92 -23.09
C ILE A 222 6.11 8.83 -22.56
N ALA A 223 7.37 8.42 -22.73
CA ALA A 223 8.54 9.09 -22.16
C ALA A 223 8.67 10.57 -22.61
N SER A 224 8.31 10.86 -23.87
CA SER A 224 8.33 12.23 -24.40
C SER A 224 7.36 13.18 -23.66
N HIS A 225 6.31 12.64 -23.02
CA HIS A 225 5.26 13.37 -22.33
C HIS A 225 5.21 13.05 -20.83
N THR A 226 6.33 12.58 -20.27
CA THR A 226 6.45 12.23 -18.86
C THR A 226 7.57 13.03 -18.21
N ARG A 227 7.27 13.66 -17.08
CA ARG A 227 8.16 14.48 -16.25
C ARG A 227 7.76 14.31 -14.79
N THR A 228 8.52 14.88 -13.86
CA THR A 228 8.29 14.72 -12.41
C THR A 228 6.86 15.01 -11.95
N ARG A 229 6.12 15.89 -12.65
CA ARG A 229 4.74 16.31 -12.28
C ARG A 229 3.64 15.83 -13.23
N VAL A 230 4.01 15.18 -14.34
CA VAL A 230 3.09 14.71 -15.37
C VAL A 230 3.52 13.33 -15.81
N LEU A 231 2.65 12.33 -15.63
CA LEU A 231 2.86 10.97 -16.11
C LEU A 231 1.87 10.69 -17.22
N THR A 232 2.38 10.42 -18.42
CA THR A 232 1.56 10.08 -19.58
C THR A 232 1.75 8.62 -19.94
N MET A 233 0.66 7.88 -20.07
CA MET A 233 0.66 6.46 -20.39
C MET A 233 -0.45 6.12 -21.40
N THR A 234 -0.38 4.99 -22.10
CA THR A 234 -1.45 4.59 -23.02
C THR A 234 -2.78 4.41 -22.28
N TYR A 235 -3.86 4.93 -22.87
CA TYR A 235 -5.20 4.75 -22.35
C TYR A 235 -5.86 3.52 -22.97
N HIS A 236 -6.56 2.75 -22.14
CA HIS A 236 -7.34 1.61 -22.57
C HIS A 236 -8.76 1.72 -22.02
N PRO A 237 -9.80 1.56 -22.84
CA PRO A 237 -11.16 1.32 -22.36
C PRO A 237 -11.17 0.12 -21.42
N CYS A 238 -11.77 0.27 -20.25
CA CYS A 238 -11.73 -0.76 -19.21
C CYS A 238 -12.87 -0.61 -18.19
N THR A 239 -13.23 -1.74 -17.58
CA THR A 239 -14.21 -1.86 -16.50
C THR A 239 -13.49 -2.17 -15.19
N ASN A 240 -13.86 -1.53 -14.09
CA ASN A 240 -13.19 -1.76 -12.81
C ASN A 240 -13.47 -3.18 -12.28
N ILE A 241 -12.48 -3.81 -11.63
CA ILE A 241 -12.65 -5.17 -11.10
C ILE A 241 -13.76 -5.27 -10.02
N ALA A 242 -14.06 -4.18 -9.32
CA ALA A 242 -15.13 -4.12 -8.32
C ALA A 242 -16.52 -3.87 -8.92
N ASP A 243 -16.63 -3.60 -10.23
CA ASP A 243 -17.90 -3.44 -10.93
C ASP A 243 -18.45 -4.81 -11.35
N ALA A 244 -19.01 -5.54 -10.39
CA ALA A 244 -19.50 -6.90 -10.60
C ALA A 244 -20.59 -6.98 -11.68
N ASP A 245 -21.50 -6.00 -11.70
CA ASP A 245 -22.59 -5.94 -12.69
C ASP A 245 -22.02 -5.68 -14.09
N GLY A 246 -21.12 -4.71 -14.23
CA GLY A 246 -20.47 -4.40 -15.51
C GLY A 246 -19.63 -5.57 -16.07
N LEU A 247 -18.98 -6.36 -15.21
CA LEU A 247 -18.27 -7.56 -15.63
C LEU A 247 -19.22 -8.71 -15.99
N ALA A 248 -20.31 -8.89 -15.25
CA ALA A 248 -21.30 -9.93 -15.49
C ALA A 248 -22.05 -9.72 -16.83
N ASP A 249 -22.43 -8.48 -17.14
CA ASP A 249 -23.06 -8.10 -18.41
C ASP A 249 -22.19 -8.43 -19.63
N ARG A 250 -20.87 -8.50 -19.41
CA ARG A 250 -19.87 -8.83 -20.42
C ARG A 250 -19.47 -10.31 -20.42
N GLY A 251 -20.05 -11.12 -19.54
CA GLY A 251 -19.71 -12.54 -19.39
C GLY A 251 -18.28 -12.78 -18.89
N VAL A 252 -17.66 -11.80 -18.21
CA VAL A 252 -16.31 -11.95 -17.68
C VAL A 252 -16.36 -12.74 -16.38
N SER A 253 -15.60 -13.84 -16.28
CA SER A 253 -15.48 -14.63 -15.06
C SER A 253 -14.62 -13.90 -14.00
N PRO A 254 -15.18 -13.58 -12.80
CA PRO A 254 -14.40 -12.99 -11.71
C PRO A 254 -13.24 -13.89 -11.27
N SER A 255 -13.46 -15.21 -11.23
CA SER A 255 -12.43 -16.19 -10.91
C SER A 255 -11.23 -16.10 -11.84
N ARG A 256 -11.48 -16.00 -13.15
CA ARG A 256 -10.39 -15.90 -14.13
C ARG A 256 -9.59 -14.60 -13.98
N VAL A 257 -10.26 -13.51 -13.67
CA VAL A 257 -9.62 -12.21 -13.40
C VAL A 257 -8.73 -12.30 -12.16
N ILE A 258 -9.24 -12.87 -11.07
CA ILE A 258 -8.47 -13.04 -9.82
C ILE A 258 -7.27 -13.98 -10.01
N GLU A 259 -7.40 -15.05 -10.81
CA GLU A 259 -6.26 -15.89 -11.15
C GLU A 259 -5.14 -15.11 -11.87
N ILE A 260 -5.48 -14.20 -12.77
CA ILE A 260 -4.51 -13.35 -13.48
C ILE A 260 -3.84 -12.39 -12.48
N VAL A 261 -4.62 -11.76 -11.60
CA VAL A 261 -4.11 -10.88 -10.54
C VAL A 261 -3.14 -11.61 -9.63
N ALA A 262 -3.50 -12.81 -9.19
CA ALA A 262 -2.67 -13.65 -8.32
C ALA A 262 -1.33 -14.01 -8.98
N ARG A 263 -1.34 -14.44 -10.25
CA ARG A 263 -0.10 -14.73 -11.00
C ARG A 263 0.78 -13.49 -11.14
N ALA A 264 0.19 -12.33 -11.46
CA ALA A 264 0.92 -11.07 -11.63
C ALA A 264 1.65 -10.66 -10.34
N TYR A 265 0.97 -10.73 -9.19
CA TYR A 265 1.58 -10.40 -7.90
C TYR A 265 2.58 -11.45 -7.43
N ALA A 266 2.25 -12.75 -7.57
CA ALA A 266 3.17 -13.81 -7.20
C ALA A 266 4.49 -13.70 -7.99
N LYS A 267 4.44 -13.39 -9.28
CA LYS A 267 5.63 -13.15 -10.10
C LYS A 267 6.44 -11.94 -9.61
N GLN A 268 5.80 -10.78 -9.47
CA GLN A 268 6.45 -9.55 -9.01
C GLN A 268 7.15 -9.75 -7.65
N MET A 269 6.50 -10.46 -6.74
CA MET A 269 6.95 -10.59 -5.36
C MET A 269 8.01 -11.68 -5.18
N PHE A 270 7.82 -12.85 -5.77
CA PHE A 270 8.70 -14.01 -5.56
C PHE A 270 9.79 -14.17 -6.64
N GLN A 271 9.63 -13.58 -7.83
CA GLN A 271 10.64 -13.73 -8.90
C GLN A 271 11.38 -12.42 -9.18
N ASP A 272 10.65 -11.32 -9.34
CA ASP A 272 11.24 -10.08 -9.84
C ASP A 272 11.83 -9.21 -8.72
N GLY A 273 11.28 -9.30 -7.51
CA GLY A 273 11.67 -8.49 -6.36
C GLY A 273 11.30 -7.02 -6.48
N LEU A 274 10.65 -6.61 -7.59
CA LEU A 274 10.00 -5.32 -7.78
C LEU A 274 8.50 -5.56 -7.83
N PHE A 275 7.76 -4.97 -6.89
CA PHE A 275 6.32 -5.18 -6.79
C PHE A 275 5.55 -3.88 -6.60
N HIS A 276 4.37 -3.84 -7.22
CA HIS A 276 3.33 -2.89 -6.88
C HIS A 276 2.74 -3.24 -5.50
N ALA A 277 2.66 -2.26 -4.61
CA ALA A 277 2.33 -2.47 -3.21
C ALA A 277 0.94 -1.93 -2.81
N ASP A 278 0.11 -1.53 -3.77
CA ASP A 278 -1.29 -1.14 -3.54
C ASP A 278 -2.26 -1.92 -4.43
N PRO A 279 -2.47 -3.23 -4.18
CA PRO A 279 -3.35 -4.12 -4.95
C PRO A 279 -4.86 -3.81 -4.80
N HIS A 280 -5.19 -2.55 -4.54
CA HIS A 280 -6.56 -2.10 -4.35
C HIS A 280 -7.38 -2.28 -5.63
N PRO A 281 -8.69 -2.63 -5.54
CA PRO A 281 -9.56 -2.77 -6.71
C PRO A 281 -9.59 -1.55 -7.63
N GLY A 282 -9.40 -0.34 -7.07
CA GLY A 282 -9.32 0.90 -7.82
C GLY A 282 -8.14 1.00 -8.80
N ASN A 283 -7.14 0.13 -8.68
CA ASN A 283 -5.94 0.08 -9.53
C ASN A 283 -5.96 -1.12 -10.49
N LEU A 284 -7.04 -1.89 -10.50
CA LEU A 284 -7.20 -3.12 -11.26
C LEU A 284 -8.46 -3.05 -12.11
N PHE A 285 -8.29 -3.24 -13.41
CA PHE A 285 -9.38 -3.14 -14.39
C PHE A 285 -9.33 -4.29 -15.37
N VAL A 286 -10.45 -4.62 -15.99
CA VAL A 286 -10.53 -5.55 -17.11
C VAL A 286 -10.69 -4.75 -18.38
N LEU A 287 -9.85 -5.03 -19.39
CA LEU A 287 -9.92 -4.33 -20.68
C LEU A 287 -11.27 -4.56 -21.38
N ASP A 288 -11.83 -3.51 -21.99
CA ASP A 288 -13.10 -3.54 -22.71
C ASP A 288 -12.92 -4.06 -24.15
N GLU A 289 -12.51 -5.33 -24.26
CA GLU A 289 -12.24 -5.99 -25.54
C GLU A 289 -13.32 -7.02 -25.88
N ALA A 290 -13.54 -7.25 -27.17
CA ALA A 290 -14.60 -8.15 -27.67
C ALA A 290 -14.45 -9.60 -27.18
N ASP A 291 -13.23 -10.05 -26.93
CA ASP A 291 -12.93 -11.40 -26.46
C ASP A 291 -12.81 -11.52 -24.92
N ALA A 292 -13.11 -10.45 -24.18
CA ALA A 292 -12.91 -10.42 -22.74
C ALA A 292 -13.70 -11.49 -21.96
N SER A 293 -14.81 -11.99 -22.53
CA SER A 293 -15.61 -13.08 -21.96
C SER A 293 -14.89 -14.43 -21.94
N HIS A 294 -14.01 -14.70 -22.91
CA HIS A 294 -13.22 -15.93 -22.98
C HIS A 294 -11.80 -15.72 -22.47
N ASN A 295 -11.17 -14.61 -22.86
CA ASN A 295 -9.79 -14.27 -22.54
C ASN A 295 -9.71 -12.86 -21.92
N PRO A 296 -10.13 -12.70 -20.65
CA PRO A 296 -10.03 -11.41 -19.99
C PRO A 296 -8.57 -10.99 -19.85
N ARG A 297 -8.31 -9.72 -20.13
CA ARG A 297 -7.01 -9.08 -19.90
C ARG A 297 -7.13 -8.07 -18.78
N VAL A 298 -6.24 -8.17 -17.80
CA VAL A 298 -6.26 -7.35 -16.58
C VAL A 298 -5.25 -6.23 -16.70
N LEU A 299 -5.75 -5.00 -16.62
CA LEU A 299 -5.00 -3.77 -16.62
C LEU A 299 -4.63 -3.36 -15.20
N PHE A 300 -3.32 -3.20 -14.96
CA PHE A 300 -2.76 -2.68 -13.72
C PHE A 300 -2.37 -1.22 -13.93
N VAL A 301 -2.86 -0.33 -13.06
CA VAL A 301 -2.54 1.10 -13.10
C VAL A 301 -2.04 1.59 -11.74
N ASP A 302 -1.51 2.80 -11.70
CA ASP A 302 -0.98 3.48 -10.52
C ASP A 302 0.13 2.71 -9.80
N PHE A 303 1.37 2.91 -10.24
CA PHE A 303 2.55 2.27 -9.66
C PHE A 303 3.24 3.19 -8.65
N GLY A 304 2.56 4.23 -8.17
CA GLY A 304 3.12 5.23 -7.26
C GLY A 304 3.62 4.62 -5.96
N LEU A 305 2.97 3.55 -5.48
CA LEU A 305 3.45 2.74 -4.37
C LEU A 305 4.09 1.45 -4.88
N HIS A 306 5.35 1.52 -5.29
CA HIS A 306 6.17 0.35 -5.64
C HIS A 306 7.33 0.18 -4.65
N ARG A 307 7.79 -1.06 -4.48
CA ARG A 307 8.98 -1.38 -3.70
C ARG A 307 9.86 -2.39 -4.39
N ARG A 308 11.16 -2.23 -4.17
CA ARG A 308 12.18 -3.17 -4.60
C ARG A 308 12.82 -3.80 -3.37
N LEU A 309 12.77 -5.13 -3.29
CA LEU A 309 13.56 -5.89 -2.33
C LEU A 309 14.99 -5.96 -2.85
N SER A 310 15.96 -5.56 -2.03
CA SER A 310 17.37 -5.71 -2.40
C SER A 310 17.72 -7.20 -2.58
N PRO A 311 18.72 -7.54 -3.42
CA PRO A 311 19.16 -8.92 -3.58
C PRO A 311 19.54 -9.59 -2.24
N GLU A 312 20.15 -8.84 -1.33
CA GLU A 312 20.51 -9.28 0.02
C GLU A 312 19.25 -9.60 0.84
N LEU A 313 18.26 -8.71 0.83
CA LEU A 313 17.00 -8.92 1.53
C LEU A 313 16.27 -10.17 0.99
N GLN A 314 16.21 -10.33 -0.34
CA GLN A 314 15.61 -11.52 -0.96
C GLN A 314 16.36 -12.80 -0.56
N LYS A 315 17.69 -12.76 -0.53
CA LYS A 315 18.52 -13.90 -0.11
C LYS A 315 18.26 -14.30 1.34
N GLU A 316 18.32 -13.36 2.27
CA GLU A 316 18.09 -13.63 3.68
C GLU A 316 16.64 -14.06 3.95
N MET A 317 15.67 -13.51 3.22
CA MET A 317 14.27 -13.99 3.25
C MET A 317 14.17 -15.45 2.80
N ARG A 318 14.80 -15.84 1.67
CA ARG A 318 14.82 -17.24 1.20
C ARG A 318 15.39 -18.17 2.26
N GLN A 319 16.56 -17.80 2.80
CA GLN A 319 17.26 -18.61 3.80
C GLN A 319 16.45 -18.70 5.11
N GLY A 320 15.78 -17.61 5.51
CA GLY A 320 14.87 -17.60 6.65
C GLY A 320 13.64 -18.52 6.46
N ILE A 321 12.99 -18.48 5.28
CA ILE A 321 11.88 -19.39 4.97
C ILE A 321 12.37 -20.84 4.96
N PHE A 322 13.54 -21.11 4.38
CA PHE A 322 14.13 -22.45 4.36
C PHE A 322 14.47 -22.97 5.77
N ALA A 323 14.92 -22.09 6.66
CA ALA A 323 15.15 -22.41 8.07
C ALA A 323 13.85 -22.78 8.78
N LEU A 324 12.76 -22.01 8.59
CA LEU A 324 11.44 -22.34 9.15
C LEU A 324 10.91 -23.70 8.65
N MET A 325 11.08 -23.99 7.36
CA MET A 325 10.67 -25.27 6.77
C MET A 325 11.41 -26.47 7.37
N GLN A 326 12.70 -26.30 7.68
CA GLN A 326 13.52 -27.31 8.37
C GLN A 326 13.36 -27.31 9.89
N ARG A 327 12.56 -26.37 10.43
CA ARG A 327 12.44 -26.12 11.88
C ARG A 327 13.77 -25.77 12.54
N ASP A 328 14.68 -25.17 11.80
CA ASP A 328 15.96 -24.67 12.29
C ASP A 328 15.79 -23.24 12.83
N VAL A 329 15.42 -23.16 14.11
CA VAL A 329 15.20 -21.88 14.80
C VAL A 329 16.51 -21.10 14.93
N ASP A 330 17.64 -21.78 15.04
CA ASP A 330 18.95 -21.15 15.20
C ASP A 330 19.35 -20.41 13.93
N LEU A 331 19.24 -21.08 12.80
CA LEU A 331 19.44 -20.48 11.49
C LEU A 331 18.44 -19.36 11.23
N PHE A 332 17.15 -19.54 11.57
CA PHE A 332 16.15 -18.48 11.37
C PHE A 332 16.53 -17.19 12.12
N VAL A 333 16.88 -17.30 13.41
CA VAL A 333 17.30 -16.15 14.23
C VAL A 333 18.56 -15.51 13.67
N GLU A 334 19.54 -16.30 13.20
CA GLU A 334 20.75 -15.79 12.55
C GLU A 334 20.42 -14.92 11.32
N ARG A 335 19.57 -15.40 10.40
CA ARG A 335 19.18 -14.68 9.18
C ARG A 335 18.38 -13.41 9.48
N MET A 336 17.45 -13.47 10.44
CA MET A 336 16.70 -12.28 10.86
C MET A 336 17.62 -11.24 11.52
N ASN A 337 18.61 -11.67 12.30
CA ASN A 337 19.58 -10.77 12.90
C ASN A 337 20.49 -10.10 11.84
N ALA A 338 20.87 -10.82 10.79
CA ALA A 338 21.63 -10.27 9.66
C ALA A 338 20.87 -9.16 8.90
N LEU A 339 19.55 -9.11 9.03
CA LEU A 339 18.67 -8.08 8.48
C LEU A 339 18.32 -6.96 9.47
N ASP A 340 19.00 -6.87 10.61
CA ASP A 340 18.71 -5.94 11.71
C ASP A 340 17.25 -6.04 12.21
N MET A 341 16.64 -7.22 12.08
CA MET A 341 15.26 -7.46 12.51
C MET A 341 15.15 -7.79 14.00
N ILE A 342 16.27 -8.02 14.66
CA ILE A 342 16.32 -8.38 16.08
C ILE A 342 17.10 -7.29 16.79
N ALA A 343 16.47 -6.67 17.78
CA ALA A 343 17.12 -5.69 18.63
C ALA A 343 18.25 -6.38 19.44
N PRO A 344 19.40 -5.71 19.67
CA PRO A 344 20.49 -6.28 20.45
C PRO A 344 20.02 -6.79 21.83
N GLY A 345 20.30 -8.05 22.14
CA GLY A 345 19.90 -8.69 23.40
C GLY A 345 18.48 -9.27 23.41
N ALA A 346 17.75 -9.22 22.29
CA ALA A 346 16.42 -9.82 22.15
C ALA A 346 16.43 -11.22 21.51
N GLU A 347 17.59 -11.73 21.10
CA GLU A 347 17.78 -12.95 20.32
C GLU A 347 17.13 -14.16 21.00
N ASP A 348 17.37 -14.34 22.31
CA ASP A 348 16.80 -15.43 23.09
C ASP A 348 15.27 -15.32 23.22
N GLY A 349 14.75 -14.09 23.27
CA GLY A 349 13.32 -13.81 23.29
C GLY A 349 12.65 -14.23 21.98
N VAL A 350 13.26 -13.84 20.85
CA VAL A 350 12.81 -14.22 19.51
C VAL A 350 12.91 -15.72 19.30
N ARG A 351 14.02 -16.36 19.71
CA ARG A 351 14.21 -17.81 19.63
C ARG A 351 13.06 -18.56 20.30
N ARG A 352 12.75 -18.24 21.56
CA ARG A 352 11.63 -18.86 22.28
C ARG A 352 10.28 -18.62 21.59
N ALA A 353 10.04 -17.41 21.09
CA ALA A 353 8.77 -17.08 20.45
C ALA A 353 8.55 -17.85 19.14
N VAL A 354 9.60 -17.99 18.33
CA VAL A 354 9.58 -18.77 17.09
C VAL A 354 9.44 -20.26 17.37
N SER A 355 10.16 -20.82 18.36
CA SER A 355 9.98 -22.22 18.78
C SER A 355 8.53 -22.50 19.20
N ASN A 356 7.96 -21.64 20.04
CA ASN A 356 6.57 -21.78 20.48
C ASN A 356 5.57 -21.70 19.31
N MET A 357 5.86 -20.88 18.29
CA MET A 357 5.05 -20.80 17.07
C MET A 357 5.11 -22.11 16.29
N LEU A 358 6.32 -22.63 16.02
CA LEU A 358 6.51 -23.90 15.30
C LEU A 358 5.86 -25.08 16.04
N ASP A 359 5.92 -25.12 17.37
CA ASP A 359 5.27 -26.16 18.18
C ASP A 359 3.73 -26.11 18.06
N ARG A 360 3.14 -24.90 18.02
CA ARG A 360 1.69 -24.73 17.79
C ARG A 360 1.27 -25.21 16.40
N ILE A 361 2.02 -24.83 15.37
CA ILE A 361 1.77 -25.27 13.98
C ILE A 361 1.91 -26.80 13.88
N ALA A 362 2.91 -27.38 14.54
CA ALA A 362 3.09 -28.83 14.58
C ALA A 362 1.94 -29.56 15.29
N GLY A 363 1.44 -29.01 16.40
CA GLY A 363 0.31 -29.55 17.17
C GLY A 363 -1.03 -29.50 16.44
N GLN A 364 -1.17 -28.65 15.40
CA GLN A 364 -2.40 -28.51 14.59
C GLN A 364 -2.42 -29.37 13.30
N GLY A 365 -1.40 -30.22 13.07
CA GLY A 365 -1.38 -31.13 11.91
C GLY A 365 -0.12 -31.07 11.04
N GLY A 366 0.89 -30.28 11.42
CA GLY A 366 2.22 -30.33 10.79
C GLY A 366 2.32 -29.73 9.38
N THR A 367 3.47 -29.95 8.75
CA THR A 367 3.87 -29.40 7.44
C THR A 367 3.03 -29.90 6.26
N ASP A 368 2.26 -30.98 6.43
CA ASP A 368 1.30 -31.46 5.43
C ASP A 368 0.09 -30.50 5.28
N ALA A 369 -0.22 -29.70 6.31
CA ALA A 369 -1.21 -28.64 6.24
C ALA A 369 -0.76 -27.47 5.34
N LEU A 370 0.52 -27.08 5.42
CA LEU A 370 1.10 -26.01 4.57
C LEU A 370 1.02 -26.31 3.06
N MET A 371 1.06 -27.59 2.69
CA MET A 371 0.97 -28.07 1.29
C MET A 371 -0.46 -28.43 0.85
N SER A 372 -1.40 -28.55 1.80
CA SER A 372 -2.83 -28.84 1.54
C SER A 372 -3.76 -27.66 1.83
N ALA A 373 -3.18 -26.48 2.11
CA ALA A 373 -3.86 -25.32 2.65
C ALA A 373 -4.92 -24.75 1.69
N GLN A 374 -6.19 -25.01 2.01
CA GLN A 374 -7.30 -24.11 1.67
C GLN A 374 -7.11 -22.77 2.40
N GLY A 375 -7.69 -21.68 1.86
CA GLY A 375 -7.51 -20.30 2.32
C GLY A 375 -7.67 -20.04 3.84
N SER A 376 -8.37 -20.91 4.57
CA SER A 376 -8.57 -20.82 6.03
C SER A 376 -7.28 -21.02 6.86
N GLN A 377 -6.27 -21.75 6.37
CA GLN A 377 -4.98 -21.95 7.07
C GLN A 377 -3.95 -20.85 6.82
N VAL A 378 -4.14 -20.00 5.81
CA VAL A 378 -3.30 -18.82 5.56
C VAL A 378 -3.63 -17.70 6.54
N LEU A 379 -4.92 -17.58 6.88
CA LEU A 379 -5.39 -16.67 7.91
C LEU A 379 -4.75 -17.00 9.27
N SER A 380 -4.60 -18.29 9.61
CA SER A 380 -3.91 -18.68 10.84
C SER A 380 -2.42 -18.34 10.84
N LEU A 381 -1.70 -18.54 9.74
CA LEU A 381 -0.28 -18.16 9.62
C LEU A 381 -0.07 -16.64 9.67
N LYS A 382 -0.95 -15.86 9.03
CA LYS A 382 -0.93 -14.40 9.10
C LYS A 382 -1.17 -13.90 10.52
N ASP A 383 -2.13 -14.49 11.22
CA ASP A 383 -2.44 -14.15 12.59
C ASP A 383 -1.31 -14.54 13.55
N GLU A 384 -0.67 -15.70 13.34
CA GLU A 384 0.51 -16.11 14.09
C GLU A 384 1.71 -15.19 13.85
N ALA A 385 1.98 -14.80 12.60
CA ALA A 385 3.05 -13.86 12.29
C ALA A 385 2.78 -12.47 12.89
N LYS A 386 1.54 -11.98 12.83
CA LYS A 386 1.11 -10.74 13.48
C LYS A 386 1.28 -10.82 14.99
N GLN A 387 0.87 -11.92 15.60
CA GLN A 387 1.01 -12.17 17.03
C GLN A 387 2.49 -12.21 17.43
N LEU A 388 3.33 -12.91 16.68
CA LEU A 388 4.77 -12.98 16.90
C LEU A 388 5.40 -11.59 16.91
N LEU A 389 5.06 -10.73 15.95
CA LEU A 389 5.56 -9.36 15.87
C LEU A 389 5.07 -8.47 17.01
N GLN A 390 3.83 -8.66 17.47
CA GLN A 390 3.24 -7.84 18.54
C GLN A 390 3.68 -8.28 19.94
N GLU A 391 3.89 -9.58 20.16
CA GLU A 391 4.14 -10.17 21.47
C GLU A 391 5.63 -10.41 21.75
N THR A 392 6.50 -10.28 20.75
CA THR A 392 7.96 -10.50 20.91
C THR A 392 8.71 -9.17 20.96
N PRO A 393 9.08 -8.67 22.16
CA PRO A 393 9.85 -7.44 22.26
C PRO A 393 11.20 -7.59 21.56
N GLY A 394 11.52 -6.64 20.68
CA GLY A 394 12.79 -6.60 19.96
C GLY A 394 12.74 -7.20 18.56
N LEU A 395 11.70 -7.96 18.19
CA LEU A 395 11.47 -8.35 16.79
C LEU A 395 10.86 -7.18 16.01
N GLN A 396 11.48 -6.79 14.91
CA GLN A 396 11.05 -5.69 14.05
C GLN A 396 11.22 -6.10 12.59
N LEU A 397 10.27 -5.72 11.74
CA LEU A 397 10.40 -5.92 10.30
C LEU A 397 10.85 -4.61 9.63
N PRO A 398 11.72 -4.68 8.62
CA PRO A 398 11.95 -3.56 7.71
C PRO A 398 10.63 -3.18 7.03
N ASN A 399 10.51 -1.91 6.65
CA ASN A 399 9.28 -1.41 6.02
C ASN A 399 8.94 -2.15 4.73
N ASP A 400 9.94 -2.51 3.94
CA ASP A 400 9.71 -3.19 2.68
C ASP A 400 9.11 -4.58 2.91
N LEU A 401 9.51 -5.28 3.99
CA LEU A 401 8.90 -6.55 4.37
C LEU A 401 7.49 -6.40 4.96
N LEU A 402 7.25 -5.34 5.72
CA LEU A 402 5.88 -5.04 6.18
C LEU A 402 4.95 -4.78 5.00
N LEU A 403 5.42 -4.00 4.03
CA LEU A 403 4.63 -3.70 2.83
C LEU A 403 4.48 -4.92 1.93
N TYR A 404 5.51 -5.77 1.84
CA TYR A 404 5.45 -7.07 1.17
C TYR A 404 4.37 -7.97 1.80
N ALA A 405 4.43 -8.21 3.11
CA ALA A 405 3.43 -9.02 3.81
C ALA A 405 2.01 -8.45 3.68
N LYS A 406 1.88 -7.12 3.74
CA LYS A 406 0.62 -6.41 3.56
C LYS A 406 0.07 -6.57 2.14
N THR A 407 0.93 -6.47 1.13
CA THR A 407 0.55 -6.62 -0.29
C THR A 407 0.00 -8.02 -0.53
N LEU A 408 0.69 -9.06 -0.06
CA LEU A 408 0.15 -10.44 -0.10
C LEU A 408 -1.22 -10.49 0.58
N ALA A 409 -1.31 -10.03 1.83
CA ALA A 409 -2.54 -10.08 2.59
C ALA A 409 -3.72 -9.37 1.90
N TYR A 410 -3.47 -8.28 1.16
CA TYR A 410 -4.49 -7.62 0.36
C TYR A 410 -4.87 -8.36 -0.91
N VAL A 411 -3.91 -8.98 -1.61
CA VAL A 411 -4.23 -9.85 -2.75
C VAL A 411 -5.09 -11.03 -2.31
N PHE A 412 -4.77 -11.64 -1.15
CA PHE A 412 -5.59 -12.70 -0.56
C PHE A 412 -7.00 -12.23 -0.20
N ALA A 413 -7.12 -11.08 0.47
CA ALA A 413 -8.42 -10.51 0.81
C ALA A 413 -9.24 -10.15 -0.43
N LEU A 414 -8.61 -9.64 -1.47
CA LEU A 414 -9.24 -9.32 -2.75
C LEU A 414 -9.81 -10.58 -3.42
N GLY A 415 -9.06 -11.69 -3.42
CA GLY A 415 -9.55 -12.95 -3.96
C GLY A 415 -10.74 -13.50 -3.17
N GLU A 416 -10.68 -13.45 -1.84
CA GLU A 416 -11.80 -13.87 -0.98
C GLU A 416 -13.07 -13.03 -1.22
N GLU A 417 -12.90 -11.73 -1.46
CA GLU A 417 -14.01 -10.80 -1.71
C GLU A 417 -14.66 -11.01 -3.09
N ILE A 418 -13.84 -11.18 -4.15
CA ILE A 418 -14.32 -11.17 -5.54
C ILE A 418 -14.57 -12.58 -6.08
N ALA A 419 -13.77 -13.56 -5.70
CA ALA A 419 -13.84 -14.92 -6.20
C ALA A 419 -13.40 -15.95 -5.13
N PRO A 420 -14.21 -16.20 -4.10
CA PRO A 420 -13.86 -17.05 -2.96
C PRO A 420 -13.55 -18.50 -3.33
N ASP A 421 -14.01 -18.97 -4.49
CA ASP A 421 -13.71 -20.31 -5.00
C ASP A 421 -12.29 -20.47 -5.56
N VAL A 422 -11.54 -19.36 -5.73
CA VAL A 422 -10.18 -19.38 -6.28
C VAL A 422 -9.17 -19.65 -5.18
N ASP A 423 -8.43 -20.75 -5.30
CA ASP A 423 -7.31 -21.07 -4.44
C ASP A 423 -6.06 -20.26 -4.82
N LEU A 424 -5.94 -19.08 -4.23
CA LEU A 424 -4.79 -18.18 -4.40
C LEU A 424 -3.46 -18.78 -3.93
N MET A 425 -3.51 -19.68 -2.94
CA MET A 425 -2.30 -20.35 -2.45
C MET A 425 -1.76 -21.28 -3.51
N LYS A 426 -2.63 -22.11 -4.09
CA LYS A 426 -2.25 -23.02 -5.18
C LYS A 426 -1.60 -22.30 -6.36
N ILE A 427 -2.05 -21.07 -6.65
CA ILE A 427 -1.45 -20.23 -7.70
C ILE A 427 -0.08 -19.68 -7.29
N SER A 428 0.08 -19.31 -6.01
CA SER A 428 1.30 -18.67 -5.50
C SER A 428 2.42 -19.68 -5.18
N VAL A 429 2.09 -20.91 -4.81
CA VAL A 429 3.05 -21.96 -4.40
C VAL A 429 4.14 -22.22 -5.45
N PRO A 430 3.85 -22.36 -6.76
CA PRO A 430 4.89 -22.55 -7.77
C PRO A 430 5.94 -21.43 -7.79
N TYR A 431 5.48 -20.17 -7.62
CA TYR A 431 6.37 -19.01 -7.57
C TYR A 431 7.23 -19.01 -6.30
N LEU A 432 6.64 -19.35 -5.16
CA LEU A 432 7.36 -19.52 -3.90
C LEU A 432 8.41 -20.64 -4.00
N LEU A 433 8.07 -21.78 -4.58
CA LEU A 433 9.00 -22.89 -4.75
C LEU A 433 10.16 -22.52 -5.67
N GLN A 434 9.90 -21.78 -6.75
CA GLN A 434 10.94 -21.26 -7.64
C GLN A 434 11.84 -20.26 -6.92
N PHE A 435 11.26 -19.36 -6.12
CA PHE A 435 12.02 -18.45 -5.26
C PHE A 435 12.95 -19.24 -4.34
N LEU A 436 12.46 -20.26 -3.65
CA LEU A 436 13.26 -21.10 -2.76
C LEU A 436 14.30 -21.96 -3.49
N ALA A 437 14.08 -22.28 -4.77
CA ALA A 437 14.98 -23.10 -5.57
C ALA A 437 16.20 -22.34 -6.12
N VAL A 438 16.22 -21.01 -6.02
CA VAL A 438 17.38 -20.19 -6.43
C VAL A 438 18.57 -20.57 -5.54
N ARG A 439 19.56 -21.23 -6.12
CA ARG A 439 20.83 -21.57 -5.46
C ARG A 439 21.76 -20.37 -5.52
N ASP A 440 22.37 -20.06 -4.38
CA ASP A 440 23.38 -18.99 -4.24
C ASP A 440 24.67 -19.30 -5.02
#